data_AF-A0A815SU64-F1
#
_entry.id   AF-A0A815SU64-F1
#
_cell.length_a   1.000
_cell.length_b   1.000
_cell.length_c   1.000
_cell.angle_alpha   90.00
_cell.angle_beta   90.00
_cell.angle_gamma   90.00
#
_symmetry.space_group_name_H-M   'P 1'
#
loop_
_entity.id
_entity.type
_entity.pdbx_description
1 polymer ?
#
loop_
_entity_poly.entity_id
_entity_poly.type
_entity_poly.pdbx_seq_one_letter_code
_entity_poly.pdbx_strand_id
1 'polypeptide(L)'
;MNNDEIIPCKEIAFDNVLRTYVKAELRDAKCPDETTFDQFVAQTYGKTGVPTVLQSPAVWIGTLKRLLMRVLSANTIHLDTPLQYYLERIDMWSGNITEEHLQSVEIKETFLLQHTYIILCELDSREKALYQTELPVTTGKPIPNIEDKK
;
A
#
# COMPACT_ATOMS: atom_id res chain seq x y z
N MET A 1 9.00 -22.41 20.37
CA MET A 1 8.77 -22.55 18.92
C MET A 1 8.77 -21.16 18.35
N ASN A 2 9.84 -20.82 17.63
CA ASN A 2 10.04 -19.52 17.02
C ASN A 2 9.13 -19.44 15.80
N ASN A 3 8.09 -18.63 15.87
CA ASN A 3 7.43 -18.14 14.67
C ASN A 3 8.22 -16.92 14.23
N ASP A 4 9.36 -17.18 13.58
CA ASP A 4 9.97 -16.18 12.72
C ASP A 4 8.91 -15.83 11.68
N GLU A 5 8.33 -14.64 11.86
CA GLU A 5 7.54 -13.95 10.87
C GLU A 5 8.38 -13.87 9.60
N ILE A 6 8.09 -14.77 8.66
CA ILE A 6 8.61 -14.70 7.30
C ILE A 6 7.91 -13.51 6.66
N ILE A 7 8.39 -12.30 6.95
CA ILE A 7 8.22 -11.17 6.04
C ILE A 7 8.87 -11.63 4.74
N PRO A 8 8.12 -11.84 3.65
CA PRO A 8 8.67 -12.47 2.48
C PRO A 8 9.76 -11.55 1.93
N CYS A 9 11.01 -12.01 1.93
CA CYS A 9 12.20 -11.28 1.42
C CYS A 9 12.00 -10.64 0.04
N LYS A 10 10.97 -11.06 -0.70
CA LYS A 10 10.53 -10.46 -1.96
C LYS A 10 10.06 -9.01 -1.81
N GLU A 11 9.41 -8.61 -0.72
CA GLU A 11 8.90 -7.24 -0.56
C GLU A 11 10.01 -6.25 -0.22
N ILE A 12 10.98 -6.65 0.62
CA ILE A 12 12.17 -5.83 0.92
C ILE A 12 13.04 -5.66 -0.33
N ALA A 13 13.22 -6.73 -1.11
CA ALA A 13 13.94 -6.65 -2.40
C ALA A 13 13.20 -5.76 -3.40
N PHE A 14 11.86 -5.84 -3.42
CA PHE A 14 11.01 -5.01 -4.29
C PHE A 14 11.15 -3.53 -3.95
N ASP A 15 11.06 -3.13 -2.69
CA ASP A 15 11.17 -1.73 -2.26
C ASP A 15 12.56 -1.13 -2.57
N ASN A 16 13.63 -1.92 -2.41
CA ASN A 16 15.01 -1.48 -2.70
C ASN A 16 15.28 -1.31 -4.20
N VAL A 17 14.78 -2.24 -5.02
CA VAL A 17 14.87 -2.13 -6.48
C VAL A 17 14.05 -0.93 -6.94
N LEU A 18 12.83 -0.79 -6.44
CA LEU A 18 11.92 0.24 -6.88
C LEU A 18 12.45 1.65 -6.57
N ARG A 19 13.00 1.91 -5.38
CA ARG A 19 13.68 3.20 -5.09
C ARG A 19 14.80 3.56 -6.07
N THR A 20 15.48 2.55 -6.63
CA THR A 20 16.58 2.75 -7.57
C THR A 20 16.08 3.05 -8.99
N TYR A 21 14.94 2.48 -9.38
CA TYR A 21 14.41 2.57 -10.74
C TYR A 21 13.23 3.54 -10.90
N VAL A 22 12.74 4.15 -9.82
CA VAL A 22 11.67 5.16 -9.89
C VAL A 22 12.17 6.38 -10.68
N LYS A 23 11.46 6.69 -11.77
CA LYS A 23 11.71 7.87 -12.60
C LYS A 23 11.49 9.16 -11.78
N ALA A 24 12.24 10.23 -12.08
CA ALA A 24 12.18 11.48 -11.32
C ALA A 24 10.76 12.08 -11.30
N GLU A 25 10.03 11.95 -12.41
CA GLU A 25 8.64 12.41 -12.53
C GLU A 25 7.70 11.71 -11.55
N LEU A 26 7.94 10.43 -11.25
CA LEU A 26 7.16 9.66 -10.26
C LEU A 26 7.60 9.97 -8.83
N ARG A 27 8.90 10.16 -8.61
CA ARG A 27 9.47 10.44 -7.28
C ARG A 27 9.07 11.82 -6.77
N ASP A 28 9.14 12.82 -7.65
CA ASP A 28 8.96 14.22 -7.29
C ASP A 28 7.50 14.68 -7.46
N ALA A 29 6.61 13.77 -7.89
CA ALA A 29 5.19 14.00 -7.98
C ALA A 29 4.58 14.33 -6.62
N LYS A 30 3.58 15.21 -6.65
CA LYS A 30 2.72 15.53 -5.50
C LYS A 30 1.29 15.38 -5.93
N CYS A 31 0.41 14.99 -5.00
CA CYS A 31 -1.01 15.11 -5.27
C CYS A 31 -1.39 16.59 -5.46
N PRO A 32 -2.36 16.91 -6.33
CA PRO A 32 -2.88 18.27 -6.49
C PRO A 32 -3.38 18.83 -5.15
N ASP A 33 -3.30 20.14 -4.93
CA ASP A 33 -3.70 20.77 -3.65
C ASP A 33 -5.16 20.46 -3.23
N GLU A 34 -6.05 20.27 -4.21
CA GLU A 34 -7.45 19.90 -4.00
C GLU A 34 -7.68 18.41 -3.72
N THR A 35 -6.64 17.59 -3.83
CA THR A 35 -6.68 16.13 -3.76
C THR A 35 -5.66 15.61 -2.73
N THR A 36 -6.12 14.98 -1.66
CA THR A 36 -5.24 14.46 -0.61
C THR A 36 -5.17 12.94 -0.61
N PHE A 37 -4.15 12.38 0.03
CA PHE A 37 -4.10 10.92 0.26
C PHE A 37 -5.34 10.44 1.05
N ASP A 38 -5.85 11.21 2.01
CA ASP A 38 -7.07 10.82 2.73
C ASP A 38 -8.30 10.75 1.82
N GLN A 39 -8.37 11.60 0.79
CA GLN A 39 -9.40 11.47 -0.25
C GLN A 39 -9.25 10.19 -1.05
N PHE A 40 -8.01 9.77 -1.36
CA PHE A 40 -7.77 8.48 -2.00
C PHE A 40 -8.31 7.35 -1.13
N VAL A 41 -7.99 7.34 0.17
CA VAL A 41 -8.49 6.33 1.12
C VAL A 41 -10.02 6.30 1.17
N ALA A 42 -10.65 7.47 1.29
CA ALA A 42 -12.11 7.58 1.37
C ALA A 42 -12.83 7.09 0.10
N GLN A 43 -12.16 7.12 -1.06
CA GLN A 43 -12.70 6.66 -2.34
C GLN A 43 -12.38 5.18 -2.64
N THR A 44 -11.47 4.58 -1.89
CA THR A 44 -10.94 3.23 -2.15
C THR A 44 -11.33 2.27 -1.02
N TYR A 45 -10.36 1.74 -0.27
CA TYR A 45 -10.59 0.75 0.78
C TYR A 45 -11.31 1.32 2.01
N GLY A 46 -11.33 2.63 2.20
CA GLY A 46 -12.11 3.30 3.24
C GLY A 46 -13.57 3.58 2.86
N LYS A 47 -13.96 3.33 1.60
CA LYS A 47 -15.31 3.59 1.10
C LYS A 47 -16.30 2.56 1.63
N THR A 48 -17.41 3.03 2.20
CA THR A 48 -18.53 2.14 2.55
C THR A 48 -19.21 1.63 1.28
N GLY A 49 -19.52 0.34 1.22
CA GLY A 49 -20.21 -0.26 0.06
C GLY A 49 -19.29 -0.82 -1.03
N VAL A 50 -17.97 -0.76 -0.86
CA VAL A 50 -17.04 -1.58 -1.66
C VAL A 50 -16.97 -3.01 -1.12
N PRO A 51 -16.78 -4.02 -1.99
CA PRO A 51 -16.57 -5.41 -1.58
C PRO A 51 -15.46 -5.53 -0.53
N THR A 52 -15.63 -6.45 0.41
CA THR A 52 -14.70 -6.69 1.52
C THR A 52 -13.26 -6.99 1.05
N VAL A 53 -13.11 -7.68 -0.09
CA VAL A 53 -11.79 -7.95 -0.69
C VAL A 53 -11.05 -6.65 -1.07
N LEU A 54 -11.77 -5.59 -1.43
CA LEU A 54 -11.22 -4.28 -1.77
C LEU A 54 -11.06 -3.36 -0.55
N GLN A 55 -11.50 -3.77 0.64
CA GLN A 55 -11.29 -3.02 1.88
C GLN A 55 -9.92 -3.30 2.53
N SER A 56 -9.13 -4.21 1.96
CA SER A 56 -7.80 -4.55 2.47
C SER A 56 -6.73 -3.62 1.88
N PRO A 57 -6.00 -2.84 2.71
CA PRO A 57 -4.87 -2.02 2.23
C PRO A 57 -3.83 -2.84 1.45
N ALA A 58 -3.50 -4.05 1.90
CA ALA A 58 -2.54 -4.94 1.25
C ALA A 58 -2.88 -5.25 -0.22
N VAL A 59 -4.18 -5.36 -0.56
CA VAL A 59 -4.64 -5.56 -1.95
C VAL A 59 -4.32 -4.33 -2.80
N TRP A 60 -4.50 -3.14 -2.25
CA TRP A 60 -4.15 -1.88 -2.92
C TRP A 60 -2.64 -1.71 -3.06
N ILE A 61 -1.86 -2.04 -2.03
CA ILE A 61 -0.38 -2.07 -2.10
C ILE A 61 0.05 -2.96 -3.27
N GLY A 62 -0.41 -4.21 -3.31
CA GLY A 62 -0.03 -5.15 -4.37
C GLY A 62 -0.41 -4.66 -5.78
N THR A 63 -1.58 -4.05 -5.92
CA THR A 63 -2.08 -3.50 -7.19
C THR A 63 -1.26 -2.28 -7.64
N LEU A 64 -0.98 -1.34 -6.74
CA LEU A 64 -0.17 -0.15 -7.01
C LEU A 64 1.29 -0.52 -7.30
N LYS A 65 1.85 -1.51 -6.61
CA LYS A 65 3.18 -2.07 -6.90
C LYS A 65 3.25 -2.63 -8.34
N ARG A 66 2.24 -3.40 -8.77
CA ARG A 66 2.16 -3.90 -10.16
C ARG A 66 1.99 -2.76 -11.17
N LEU A 67 1.17 -1.77 -10.86
CA LEU A 67 0.99 -0.59 -11.71
C LEU A 67 2.31 0.12 -11.92
N LEU A 68 3.03 0.39 -10.83
CA LEU A 68 4.31 1.06 -10.90
C LEU A 68 5.33 0.26 -11.71
N MET A 69 5.39 -1.07 -11.56
CA MET A 69 6.25 -1.91 -12.41
C MET A 69 5.92 -1.81 -13.90
N ARG A 70 4.62 -1.75 -14.26
CA ARG A 70 4.20 -1.51 -15.65
C ARG A 70 4.61 -0.13 -16.13
N VAL A 71 4.42 0.91 -15.32
CA VAL A 71 4.85 2.29 -15.63
C VAL A 71 6.36 2.37 -15.88
N LEU A 72 7.15 1.70 -15.03
CA LEU A 72 8.61 1.67 -15.16
C LEU A 72 9.09 0.86 -16.35
N SER A 73 8.36 -0.21 -16.71
CA SER A 73 8.74 -1.12 -17.80
C SER A 73 8.21 -0.70 -19.17
N ALA A 74 7.34 0.31 -19.25
CA ALA A 74 6.76 0.73 -20.52
C ALA A 74 7.59 1.81 -21.23
N ASN A 75 7.63 1.70 -22.55
CA ASN A 75 8.27 2.68 -23.42
C ASN A 75 7.38 3.89 -23.73
N THR A 76 6.05 3.76 -23.64
CA THR A 76 5.07 4.76 -24.09
C THR A 76 3.90 4.93 -23.11
N ILE A 77 4.21 5.27 -21.86
CA ILE A 77 3.18 5.60 -20.85
C ILE A 77 3.11 7.11 -20.62
N HIS A 78 1.88 7.62 -20.62
CA HIS A 78 1.52 9.01 -20.35
C HIS A 78 1.22 9.17 -18.85
N LEU A 79 2.14 9.77 -18.10
CA LEU A 79 2.07 9.87 -16.64
C LEU A 79 0.93 10.77 -16.13
N ASP A 80 0.37 11.58 -17.01
CA ASP A 80 -0.83 12.41 -16.83
C ASP A 80 -2.14 11.64 -17.07
N THR A 81 -2.08 10.32 -17.30
CA THR A 81 -3.27 9.48 -17.41
C THR A 81 -3.89 9.23 -16.03
N PRO A 82 -5.22 9.35 -15.87
CA PRO A 82 -5.92 8.94 -14.65
C PRO A 82 -5.64 7.51 -14.21
N LEU A 83 -5.43 7.30 -12.91
CA LEU A 83 -5.24 5.97 -12.30
C LEU A 83 -6.44 5.04 -12.55
N GLN A 84 -7.66 5.59 -12.61
CA GLN A 84 -8.90 4.84 -12.80
C GLN A 84 -8.82 3.87 -13.98
N TYR A 85 -8.26 4.30 -15.12
CA TYR A 85 -8.12 3.46 -16.32
C TYR A 85 -7.32 2.17 -16.08
N TYR A 86 -6.42 2.17 -15.11
CA TYR A 86 -5.66 0.98 -14.73
C TYR A 86 -6.36 0.20 -13.62
N LEU A 87 -7.06 0.87 -12.72
CA LEU A 87 -7.81 0.19 -11.65
C LEU A 87 -9.02 -0.59 -12.19
N GLU A 88 -9.57 -0.22 -13.34
CA GLU A 88 -10.64 -0.97 -14.01
C GLU A 88 -10.16 -2.28 -14.66
N ARG A 89 -8.84 -2.46 -14.81
CA ARG A 89 -8.29 -3.63 -15.48
C ARG A 89 -8.12 -4.80 -14.51
N ILE A 90 -8.90 -5.85 -14.72
CA ILE A 90 -8.88 -7.06 -13.87
C ILE A 90 -7.48 -7.69 -13.73
N ASP A 91 -6.64 -7.60 -14.77
CA ASP A 91 -5.28 -8.15 -14.78
C ASP A 91 -4.27 -7.37 -13.92
N MET A 92 -4.67 -6.21 -13.37
CA MET A 92 -3.87 -5.43 -12.41
C MET A 92 -3.98 -5.97 -10.99
N TRP A 93 -5.07 -6.67 -10.69
CA TRP A 93 -5.42 -7.06 -9.33
C TRP A 93 -4.91 -8.46 -9.01
N SER A 94 -4.65 -8.70 -7.73
CA SER A 94 -4.32 -10.02 -7.21
C SER A 94 -5.42 -10.53 -6.28
N GLY A 95 -5.64 -11.85 -6.27
CA GLY A 95 -6.67 -12.49 -5.47
C GLY A 95 -7.97 -12.73 -6.25
N ASN A 96 -9.04 -13.08 -5.53
CA ASN A 96 -10.35 -13.38 -6.11
C ASN A 96 -11.16 -12.10 -6.36
N ILE A 97 -10.58 -11.16 -7.10
CA ILE A 97 -11.25 -9.94 -7.55
C ILE A 97 -11.94 -10.24 -8.88
N THR A 98 -13.18 -9.76 -9.03
CA THR A 98 -14.00 -9.91 -10.23
C THR A 98 -14.24 -8.53 -10.85
N GLU A 99 -14.66 -8.49 -12.11
CA GLU A 99 -15.01 -7.22 -12.78
C GLU A 99 -16.13 -6.47 -12.05
N GLU A 100 -17.11 -7.19 -11.49
CA GLU A 100 -18.19 -6.61 -10.67
C GLU A 100 -17.64 -5.90 -9.43
N HIS A 101 -16.61 -6.45 -8.79
CA HIS A 101 -15.97 -5.75 -7.67
C HIS A 101 -15.36 -4.41 -8.11
N LEU A 102 -14.74 -4.38 -9.29
CA LEU A 102 -14.08 -3.19 -9.82
C LEU A 102 -15.07 -2.06 -10.17
N GLN A 103 -16.33 -2.38 -10.48
CA GLN A 103 -17.37 -1.37 -10.70
C GLN A 103 -17.65 -0.50 -9.46
N SER A 104 -17.29 -0.97 -8.27
CA SER A 104 -17.41 -0.18 -7.03
C SER A 104 -16.25 0.80 -6.81
N VAL A 105 -15.15 0.61 -7.55
CA VAL A 105 -13.95 1.45 -7.48
C VAL A 105 -14.15 2.67 -8.36
N GLU A 106 -14.18 3.83 -7.71
CA GLU A 106 -14.31 5.11 -8.37
C GLU A 106 -13.40 6.09 -7.66
N ILE A 107 -12.34 6.50 -8.35
CA ILE A 107 -11.41 7.53 -7.86
C ILE A 107 -11.44 8.74 -8.78
N LYS A 108 -11.21 9.92 -8.21
CA LYS A 108 -11.16 11.17 -8.99
C LYS A 108 -10.10 11.08 -10.09
N GLU A 109 -10.43 11.65 -11.25
CA GLU A 109 -9.51 11.76 -12.39
C GLU A 109 -8.26 12.59 -12.09
N THR A 110 -8.28 13.39 -11.01
CA THR A 110 -7.11 14.14 -10.53
C THR A 110 -6.02 13.23 -9.95
N PHE A 111 -6.33 11.97 -9.63
CA PHE A 111 -5.32 10.98 -9.32
C PHE A 111 -4.75 10.40 -10.60
N LEU A 112 -3.56 10.87 -10.99
CA LEU A 112 -2.86 10.48 -12.21
C LEU A 112 -1.80 9.40 -11.93
N LEU A 113 -1.34 8.72 -12.98
CA LEU A 113 -0.29 7.70 -12.92
C LEU A 113 0.97 8.20 -12.22
N GLN A 114 1.37 9.47 -12.42
CA GLN A 114 2.52 10.05 -11.72
C GLN A 114 2.39 10.01 -10.19
N HIS A 115 1.16 10.02 -9.65
CA HIS A 115 0.91 9.98 -8.21
C HIS A 115 1.02 8.56 -7.63
N THR A 116 1.16 7.51 -8.46
CA THR A 116 1.20 6.11 -8.00
C THR A 116 2.27 5.89 -6.93
N TYR A 117 3.47 6.46 -7.11
CA TYR A 117 4.59 6.24 -6.20
C TYR A 117 4.35 6.86 -4.83
N ILE A 118 3.90 8.13 -4.77
CA ILE A 118 3.63 8.79 -3.49
C ILE A 118 2.45 8.14 -2.75
N ILE A 119 1.38 7.73 -3.46
CA ILE A 119 0.26 6.99 -2.86
C ILE A 119 0.75 5.68 -2.25
N LEU A 120 1.59 4.94 -2.98
CA LEU A 120 2.15 3.68 -2.49
C LEU A 120 3.00 3.90 -1.23
N CYS A 121 3.89 4.90 -1.22
CA CYS A 121 4.72 5.21 -0.06
C CYS A 121 3.89 5.57 1.18
N GLU A 122 2.85 6.38 1.03
CA GLU A 122 1.98 6.77 2.12
C GLU A 122 1.19 5.57 2.68
N LEU A 123 0.72 4.70 1.79
CA LEU A 123 -0.05 3.51 2.14
C LEU A 123 0.81 2.47 2.87
N ASP A 124 2.02 2.18 2.38
CA ASP A 124 3.01 1.34 3.06
C ASP A 124 3.39 1.92 4.44
N SER A 125 3.52 3.24 4.55
CA SER A 125 3.89 3.91 5.82
C SER A 125 2.79 3.77 6.87
N ARG A 126 1.52 3.94 6.47
CA ARG A 126 0.37 3.79 7.38
C ARG A 126 0.16 2.33 7.78
N GLU A 127 0.35 1.39 6.85
CA GLU A 127 0.24 -0.04 7.16
C GLU A 127 1.31 -0.46 8.20
N LYS A 128 2.56 -0.03 8.01
CA LYS A 128 3.65 -0.26 8.98
C LYS A 128 3.38 0.36 10.35
N ALA A 129 2.77 1.55 10.38
CA ALA A 129 2.40 2.21 11.64
C ALA A 129 1.33 1.42 12.42
N LEU A 130 0.36 0.81 11.72
CA LEU A 130 -0.64 -0.05 12.35
C LEU A 130 0.00 -1.28 13.00
N TYR A 131 0.89 -1.97 12.28
CA TYR A 131 1.62 -3.13 12.81
C TYR A 131 2.52 -2.79 14.02
N GLN A 132 3.11 -1.59 14.06
CA GLN A 132 3.91 -1.15 15.20
C GLN A 132 3.08 -0.78 16.44
N THR A 133 1.79 -0.47 16.27
CA THR A 133 0.89 -0.09 17.37
C THR A 133 0.27 -1.30 18.07
N GLU A 134 0.24 -2.47 17.40
CA GLU A 134 -0.37 -3.70 17.92
C GLU A 134 0.58 -4.59 18.78
N LEU A 135 1.85 -4.22 18.96
CA LEU A 135 2.74 -4.92 19.90
C LEU A 135 2.50 -4.42 21.34
N PRO A 136 1.94 -5.25 22.25
CA PRO A 136 1.88 -4.88 23.65
C PRO A 136 3.30 -4.82 24.21
N VAL A 137 3.68 -3.67 24.75
CA VAL A 137 4.84 -3.54 25.64
C VAL A 137 4.58 -4.46 26.84
N THR A 138 5.15 -5.66 26.81
CA THR A 138 5.26 -6.48 28.02
C THR A 138 6.30 -5.82 28.92
N THR A 139 5.84 -4.93 29.79
CA THR A 139 6.64 -4.44 30.92
C THR A 139 7.05 -5.66 31.75
N GLY A 140 8.29 -6.09 31.60
CA GLY A 140 8.96 -7.00 32.51
C GLY A 140 8.91 -6.40 33.91
N LYS A 141 8.05 -6.94 34.77
CA LYS A 141 8.17 -6.73 36.21
C LYS A 141 9.46 -7.43 36.67
N PRO A 142 10.34 -6.77 37.44
CA PRO A 142 11.44 -7.47 38.08
C PRO A 142 10.87 -8.46 39.10
N ILE A 143 11.32 -9.70 39.03
CA ILE A 143 11.08 -10.74 40.04
C ILE A 143 11.74 -10.25 41.34
N PRO A 144 11.02 -10.17 42.48
CA PRO A 144 11.68 -9.90 43.75
C PRO A 144 12.52 -11.11 44.16
N ASN A 145 13.80 -10.85 44.39
CA ASN A 145 14.78 -11.79 44.91
C ASN A 145 14.27 -12.31 46.27
N ILE A 146 13.95 -13.61 46.36
CA ILE A 146 13.64 -14.23 47.66
C ILE A 146 15.00 -14.55 48.29
N GLU A 147 15.43 -13.70 49.22
CA GLU A 147 16.58 -13.95 50.08
C GLU A 147 16.36 -15.22 50.91
N ASP A 148 17.43 -16.00 50.98
CA ASP A 148 17.59 -17.24 51.74
C ASP A 148 17.12 -17.09 53.20
N LYS A 149 16.20 -17.97 53.60
CA LYS A 149 15.94 -18.25 55.02
C LYS A 149 17.04 -19.16 55.56
N LYS A 150 17.82 -18.63 56.49
CA LYS A 150 18.67 -19.40 57.41
C LYS A 150 17.90 -19.72 58.70
#